data_AF-A0A1E8BP78-F1
#
_entry.id   AF-A0A1E8BP78-F1
#
_cell.length_a   1.000
_cell.length_b   1.000
_cell.length_c   1.000
_cell.angle_alpha   90.00
_cell.angle_beta   90.00
_cell.angle_gamma   90.00
#
_symmetry.space_group_name_H-M   'P 1'
#
loop_
_entity.id
_entity.type
_entity.pdbx_description
1 polymer ?
#
loop_
_entity_poly.entity_id
_entity_poly.type
_entity_poly.pdbx_seq_one_letter_code
_entity_poly.pdbx_strand_id
1 'polypeptide(L)'
;MQGGVTYPHYYIEPVERMKGFTVCKQLGTNELLHVKNEYIKQLESGEYTVKTDISCAQIGVRKGDIVSLIDGSCMGYDLIKKDGVEGWIEKGILLEIEKKGNKIFS
;
A
#
# COMPACT_ATOMS: atom_id res chain seq x y z
N MET A 1 -6.83 10.37 -2.92
CA MET A 1 -7.96 9.43 -2.74
C MET A 1 -7.77 8.70 -1.42
N GLN A 2 -8.85 8.47 -0.68
CA GLN A 2 -8.87 7.63 0.52
C GLN A 2 -9.63 6.35 0.14
N GLY A 3 -9.18 5.20 0.63
CA GLY A 3 -9.78 3.91 0.31
C GLY A 3 -8.76 2.77 0.36
N GLY A 4 -9.25 1.55 0.24
CA GLY A 4 -8.41 0.36 0.23
C GLY A 4 -9.20 -0.84 -0.28
N VAL A 5 -8.49 -1.78 -0.88
CA VAL A 5 -9.07 -3.07 -1.25
C VAL A 5 -8.93 -3.97 -0.03
N THR A 6 -10.05 -4.22 0.66
CA THR A 6 -10.09 -4.94 1.93
C THR A 6 -11.12 -6.05 1.91
N TYR A 7 -10.97 -7.04 2.80
CA TYR A 7 -11.99 -8.07 2.97
C TYR A 7 -13.34 -7.45 3.33
N PRO A 8 -14.47 -7.90 2.75
CA PRO A 8 -14.64 -9.06 1.85
C PRO A 8 -14.51 -8.76 0.35
N HIS A 9 -14.14 -7.53 -0.03
CA HIS A 9 -14.20 -7.03 -1.41
C HIS A 9 -12.83 -7.02 -2.11
N TYR A 10 -12.19 -8.17 -2.24
CA TYR A 10 -10.85 -8.27 -2.83
C TYR A 10 -10.78 -8.27 -4.36
N TYR A 11 -11.88 -8.63 -5.02
CA TYR A 11 -11.90 -8.73 -6.47
C TYR A 11 -11.91 -7.35 -7.12
N ILE A 12 -11.12 -7.23 -8.18
CA ILE A 12 -10.90 -5.98 -8.90
C ILE A 12 -10.93 -6.23 -10.40
N GLU A 13 -11.24 -5.20 -11.17
CA GLU A 13 -11.09 -5.18 -12.63
C GLU A 13 -10.07 -4.09 -13.00
N PRO A 14 -8.89 -4.45 -13.55
CA PRO A 14 -7.94 -3.47 -14.07
C PRO A 14 -8.55 -2.63 -15.20
N VAL A 15 -8.47 -1.31 -15.09
CA VAL A 15 -8.98 -0.35 -16.07
C VAL A 15 -7.84 0.32 -16.83
N GLU A 16 -6.84 0.85 -16.10
CA GLU A 16 -5.71 1.57 -16.70
C GLU A 16 -4.41 1.29 -15.92
N ARG A 17 -3.40 0.76 -16.60
CA ARG A 17 -2.10 0.46 -15.98
C ARG A 17 -1.16 1.65 -16.04
N MET A 18 -0.72 2.13 -14.88
CA MET A 18 0.30 3.17 -14.74
C MET A 18 1.61 2.58 -14.19
N LYS A 19 2.66 3.42 -14.10
CA LYS A 19 4.02 2.98 -13.74
C LYS A 19 4.11 2.25 -12.39
N GLY A 20 3.48 2.79 -11.34
CA GLY A 20 3.53 2.22 -9.98
C GLY A 20 2.22 1.62 -9.49
N PHE A 21 1.11 2.02 -10.10
CA PHE A 21 -0.25 1.69 -9.70
C PHE A 21 -1.09 1.38 -10.93
N THR A 22 -2.19 0.67 -10.74
CA THR A 22 -3.21 0.44 -11.77
C THR A 22 -4.52 0.99 -11.25
N VAL A 23 -5.24 1.75 -12.08
CA VAL A 23 -6.62 2.13 -11.80
C VAL A 23 -7.45 0.87 -11.93
N CYS A 24 -8.13 0.49 -10.85
CA CYS A 24 -8.94 -0.71 -10.79
C CYS A 24 -10.34 -0.35 -10.31
N LYS A 25 -11.35 -1.00 -10.88
CA LYS A 25 -12.70 -1.01 -10.33
C LYS A 25 -12.81 -2.11 -9.28
N GLN A 26 -13.18 -1.79 -8.04
CA GLN A 26 -13.41 -2.80 -7.01
C GLN A 26 -14.80 -3.42 -7.17
N LEU A 27 -14.84 -4.75 -7.27
CA LEU A 27 -16.09 -5.48 -7.40
C LEU A 27 -16.84 -5.50 -6.06
N GLY A 28 -18.15 -5.26 -6.10
CA GLY A 28 -19.01 -5.16 -4.93
C GLY A 28 -19.22 -3.73 -4.42
N THR A 29 -18.23 -2.83 -4.57
CA THR A 29 -18.36 -1.41 -4.21
C THR A 29 -18.52 -0.50 -5.42
N ASN A 30 -18.04 -0.94 -6.60
CA ASN A 30 -17.95 -0.16 -7.84
C ASN A 30 -17.04 1.09 -7.75
N GLU A 31 -16.20 1.19 -6.72
CA GLU A 31 -15.24 2.29 -6.59
C GLU A 31 -14.05 2.12 -7.55
N LEU A 32 -13.51 3.25 -8.03
CA LEU A 32 -12.24 3.29 -8.77
C LEU A 32 -11.10 3.62 -7.81
N LEU A 33 -10.14 2.71 -7.69
CA LEU A 33 -9.03 2.80 -6.75
C LEU A 33 -7.70 2.64 -7.47
N HIS A 34 -6.66 3.31 -6.95
CA HIS A 34 -5.29 3.18 -7.44
C HIS A 34 -4.60 2.06 -6.65
N VAL A 35 -4.57 0.86 -7.21
CA VAL A 35 -4.02 -0.33 -6.54
C VAL A 35 -2.55 -0.47 -6.90
N LYS A 36 -1.69 -0.73 -5.90
CA LYS A 36 -0.25 -0.94 -6.14
C LYS A 36 -0.05 -2.16 -7.02
N ASN A 37 0.70 -2.01 -8.12
CA ASN A 37 0.87 -3.05 -9.13
C ASN A 37 1.35 -4.39 -8.54
N GLU A 38 2.27 -4.33 -7.59
CA GLU A 38 2.88 -5.49 -6.92
C GLU A 38 1.89 -6.27 -6.04
N TYR A 39 0.76 -5.66 -5.68
CA TYR A 39 -0.29 -6.30 -4.87
C TYR A 39 -1.37 -6.96 -5.72
N ILE A 40 -1.43 -6.67 -7.02
CA ILE A 40 -2.40 -7.26 -7.94
C ILE A 40 -1.98 -8.69 -8.27
N LYS A 41 -2.93 -9.62 -8.22
CA LYS A 41 -2.78 -11.03 -8.57
C LYS A 41 -3.88 -11.41 -9.56
N GLN A 42 -3.50 -12.05 -10.66
CA GLN A 42 -4.46 -12.75 -11.53
C GLN A 42 -4.58 -14.21 -11.07
N LEU A 43 -5.80 -14.70 -10.95
CA LEU A 43 -6.11 -16.10 -10.67
C LEU A 43 -6.08 -16.93 -11.95
N GLU A 44 -6.05 -18.25 -11.82
CA GLU A 44 -6.13 -19.17 -12.97
C GLU A 44 -7.46 -19.04 -13.74
N SER A 45 -8.53 -18.59 -13.06
CA SER A 45 -9.82 -18.26 -13.68
C SER A 45 -9.76 -17.04 -14.61
N GLY A 46 -8.67 -16.28 -14.58
CA GLY A 46 -8.49 -15.01 -15.29
C GLY A 46 -8.95 -13.78 -14.50
N GLU A 47 -9.66 -13.97 -13.38
CA GLU A 47 -10.11 -12.89 -12.50
C GLU A 47 -8.93 -12.24 -11.78
N TYR A 48 -9.05 -10.94 -11.47
CA TYR A 48 -8.05 -10.21 -10.71
C TYR A 48 -8.49 -9.98 -9.26
N THR A 49 -7.52 -10.09 -8.36
CA THR A 49 -7.68 -9.90 -6.92
C THR A 49 -6.44 -9.23 -6.33
N VAL A 50 -6.49 -8.85 -5.06
CA VAL A 50 -5.32 -8.40 -4.30
C VAL A 50 -4.77 -9.51 -3.41
N LYS A 51 -3.46 -9.47 -3.13
CA LYS A 51 -2.79 -10.47 -2.28
C LYS A 51 -3.21 -10.42 -0.81
N THR A 52 -3.60 -9.25 -0.32
CA THR A 52 -3.98 -8.95 1.07
C THR A 52 -4.71 -7.61 1.11
N ASP A 53 -5.29 -7.25 2.26
CA ASP A 53 -5.74 -5.90 2.57
C ASP A 53 -4.67 -4.88 2.18
N ILE A 54 -5.04 -3.88 1.37
CA ILE A 54 -4.09 -2.88 0.90
C ILE A 54 -4.71 -1.49 0.82
N SER A 55 -3.99 -0.52 1.36
CA SER A 55 -4.34 0.89 1.21
C SER A 55 -4.16 1.34 -0.25
N CYS A 56 -5.12 2.11 -0.74
CA CYS A 56 -5.04 2.82 -2.02
C CYS A 56 -4.80 4.33 -1.81
N ALA A 57 -4.53 4.74 -0.56
CA ALA A 57 -4.28 6.13 -0.23
C ALA A 57 -2.82 6.51 -0.50
N GLN A 58 -2.61 7.71 -1.03
CA GLN A 58 -1.34 8.42 -0.94
C GLN A 58 -1.41 9.37 0.24
N ILE A 59 -0.40 9.36 1.10
CA ILE A 59 -0.39 10.20 2.30
C ILE A 59 0.82 11.15 2.30
N GLY A 60 0.59 12.38 2.74
CA GLY A 60 1.65 13.37 2.88
C GLY A 60 2.42 13.17 4.18
N VAL A 61 3.74 13.29 4.11
CA VAL A 61 4.63 13.35 5.27
C VAL A 61 5.42 14.66 5.25
N ARG A 62 5.78 15.14 6.43
CA ARG A 62 6.64 16.29 6.63
C ARG A 62 7.95 15.84 7.27
N LYS A 63 9.01 16.61 7.04
CA LYS A 63 10.29 16.36 7.70
C LYS A 63 10.10 16.41 9.22
N GLY A 64 10.53 15.34 9.90
CA GLY A 64 10.37 15.18 11.34
C GLY A 64 9.19 14.30 11.74
N ASP A 65 8.29 13.95 10.81
CA ASP A 65 7.24 12.97 11.10
C ASP A 65 7.85 11.60 11.39
N ILE A 66 7.38 10.95 12.45
CA ILE A 66 7.73 9.56 12.78
C ILE A 66 6.63 8.66 12.22
N VAL A 67 7.04 7.70 11.39
CA VAL A 67 6.14 6.76 10.72
C VAL A 67 6.66 5.34 10.91
N SER A 68 5.77 4.36 10.75
CA SER A 68 6.15 2.95 10.70
C SER A 68 6.22 2.50 9.25
N LEU A 69 7.32 1.89 8.83
CA LEU A 69 7.41 1.22 7.54
C LEU A 69 6.65 -0.12 7.60
N ILE A 70 5.71 -0.32 6.68
CA ILE A 70 4.91 -1.55 6.58
C ILE A 70 5.44 -2.44 5.44
N ASP A 71 5.70 -1.85 4.27
CA ASP A 71 6.30 -2.54 3.13
C ASP A 71 7.22 -1.60 2.35
N GLY A 72 8.53 -1.88 2.38
CA GLY A 72 9.55 -1.16 1.62
C GLY A 72 10.09 -1.94 0.41
N SER A 73 9.50 -3.09 0.07
CA SER A 73 9.95 -3.94 -1.05
C SER A 73 9.44 -3.45 -2.40
N CYS A 74 8.40 -2.64 -2.40
CA CYS A 74 7.77 -2.11 -3.60
C CYS A 74 8.66 -1.13 -4.38
N MET A 75 8.46 -1.09 -5.69
CA MET A 75 9.16 -0.16 -6.58
C MET A 75 8.53 1.23 -6.52
N GLY A 76 9.39 2.24 -6.33
CA GLY A 76 9.05 3.66 -6.38
C GLY A 76 8.26 4.20 -5.18
N TYR A 77 7.70 3.33 -4.35
CA TYR A 77 6.88 3.71 -3.20
C TYR A 77 7.11 2.77 -2.02
N ASP A 78 7.02 3.34 -0.82
CA ASP A 78 7.01 2.61 0.44
C ASP A 78 5.59 2.71 1.05
N LEU A 79 5.06 1.61 1.56
CA LEU A 79 3.83 1.61 2.35
C LEU A 79 4.20 1.92 3.79
N ILE A 80 3.60 2.98 4.34
CA ILE A 80 3.84 3.40 5.73
C ILE A 80 2.54 3.52 6.50
N LYS A 81 2.66 3.57 7.83
CA LYS A 81 1.60 3.92 8.76
C LYS A 81 1.96 5.17 9.54
N LYS A 82 1.06 6.16 9.51
CA LYS A 82 1.18 7.44 10.23
C LYS A 82 -0.16 7.77 10.87
N ASP A 83 -0.16 8.08 12.17
CA ASP A 83 -1.35 8.47 12.93
C ASP A 83 -2.54 7.49 12.76
N GLY A 84 -2.22 6.18 12.70
CA GLY A 84 -3.20 5.12 12.51
C GLY A 84 -3.63 4.88 11.06
N VAL A 85 -3.21 5.71 10.10
CA VAL A 85 -3.57 5.61 8.68
C VAL A 85 -2.43 4.99 7.88
N GLU A 86 -2.76 4.00 7.05
CA GLU A 86 -1.82 3.38 6.12
C GLU A 86 -1.91 4.02 4.74
N GLY A 87 -0.76 4.25 4.11
CA GLY A 87 -0.72 4.85 2.78
C GLY A 87 0.67 4.88 2.18
N TRP A 88 0.71 5.18 0.88
CA TRP A 88 1.92 5.17 0.07
C TRP A 88 2.60 6.54 0.08
N ILE A 89 3.93 6.48 0.18
CA ILE A 89 4.83 7.62 -0.04
C ILE A 89 5.87 7.26 -1.09
N GLU A 90 6.46 8.26 -1.74
CA GLU A 90 7.57 8.02 -2.67
C GLU A 90 8.78 7.45 -1.94
N LYS A 91 9.46 6.51 -2.58
CA LYS A 91 10.66 5.89 -2.04
C LYS A 91 11.81 6.91 -1.96
N GLY A 92 12.66 6.78 -0.95
CA GLY A 92 13.87 7.58 -0.77
C GLY A 92 13.72 8.80 0.13
N ILE A 93 12.55 9.00 0.74
CA ILE A 93 12.31 10.10 1.68
C ILE A 93 12.38 9.67 3.16
N LEU A 94 12.43 8.36 3.42
CA LEU A 94 12.55 7.82 4.78
C LEU A 94 14.01 7.78 5.22
N LEU A 95 14.23 8.10 6.50
CA LEU A 95 15.49 7.91 7.20
C LEU A 95 15.27 6.85 8.28
N GLU A 96 16.09 5.81 8.27
CA GLU A 96 16.05 4.78 9.30
C GLU A 96 16.64 5.35 10.60
N ILE A 97 15.84 5.33 11.67
CA ILE A 97 16.31 5.71 13.00
C ILE A 97 16.83 4.44 13.65
N GLU A 98 18.16 4.30 13.74
CA GLU A 98 18.76 3.20 14.50
C GLU A 98 18.27 3.26 15.95
N LYS A 99 17.46 2.27 16.35
CA LYS A 99 17.19 2.03 17.77
C LYS A 99 18.47 1.54 18.41
N LYS A 100 19.15 2.39 19.20
CA LYS A 100 20.17 1.91 20.16
C LYS A 100 19.52 0.81 21.00
N GLY A 101 19.97 -0.42 20.79
CA GLY A 101 19.37 -1.61 21.36
C GLY A 101 19.36 -1.55 22.88
N ASN A 102 18.18 -1.67 23.48
CA ASN A 102 18.09 -2.14 24.86
C ASN A 102 18.45 -3.63 24.85
N LYS A 103 19.73 -3.94 25.13
CA LYS A 103 20.13 -5.27 25.60
C LYS A 103 19.43 -5.51 26.92
N ILE A 104 18.34 -6.26 26.90
CA ILE A 104 17.83 -6.89 28.11
C ILE A 104 18.50 -8.26 28.15
N PHE A 105 19.47 -8.40 29.05
CA PHE A 105 19.90 -9.71 29.51
C PHE A 105 18.80 -10.25 30.44
N SER A 106 18.26 -11.42 30.12
CA SER A 106 17.54 -12.29 31.05
C SER A 106 17.84 -13.73 30.67
#